data_AF-A0A6G1JJA1-F1
#
_entry.id   AF-A0A6G1JJA1-F1
#
_cell.length_a   1.000
_cell.length_b   1.000
_cell.length_c   1.000
_cell.angle_alpha   90.00
_cell.angle_beta   90.00
_cell.angle_gamma   90.00
#
_symmetry.space_group_name_H-M   'P 1'
#
loop_
_entity.id
_entity.type
_entity.pdbx_description
1 polymer ?
#
loop_
_entity_poly.entity_id
_entity_poly.type
_entity_poly.pdbx_seq_one_letter_code
_entity_poly.pdbx_strand_id
1 'polypeptide(L)'
;MGWIHNTNVKIAQSPVGRYFRLDGCGHPRARKGSYFFTEIRAGLATFFAMAYIIAVNATITSQSGGTCVCPEADFKKDLCDSNTEYMLCVQEINRDLVTATAAIAALTSFCMGLFANMPLGLAPGMGLNAYFAYTVVGYHGSGMVPYQVALTAVFVEGFVFVGLTILGIRQWLARAIPASIKLATGVGIGLYLTIIGLTYSAGIGLIQGATATPLELAGCEQQYFDEITGLCSPSHKMRNPTMWIGIFCGGFLTVMLMMYRVKGAIIAGILLVSIISWPRNSPVTYFPHDEFGDSRFDFFKNVVTFRPIKNILNVQRWDVSEYGGQFGLAFITFLYVDILDATGTLYSMARFAGLMDERTQDFEGSSIAYMVDAFGISIGSLFGSPPVTAYIESGAGISEGGKTGLTAMVTGLCFFIAVFFAPIFASIPPWATGCTLVIVGSLMAQAAKDINWKYMGDAIPAFLTIAVMPFTYSIAYGLIAGIMSYIIINTLVFIVEKASGGRFVPANKEDKDPWTYRIPGGLRPPWVRRLMAGKKQFWISDDEMDGVPAGEVTERKSEHSDEPAEPADAEKRPEKIA
;
A
#
# COMPACT_ATOMS: atom_id res chain seq x y z
N MET A 1 -5.92 3.12 38.21
CA MET A 1 -4.83 2.50 37.40
C MET A 1 -4.59 1.01 37.69
N GLY A 2 -4.88 0.48 38.90
CA GLY A 2 -4.59 -0.93 39.25
C GLY A 2 -5.30 -1.99 38.40
N TRP A 3 -6.53 -1.77 37.95
CA TRP A 3 -7.28 -2.75 37.14
C TRP A 3 -6.66 -2.98 35.74
N ILE A 4 -6.22 -1.90 35.09
CA ILE A 4 -5.54 -1.95 33.78
C ILE A 4 -4.24 -2.75 33.89
N HIS A 5 -3.44 -2.47 34.92
CA HIS A 5 -2.19 -3.18 35.17
C HIS A 5 -2.42 -4.66 35.49
N ASN A 6 -3.35 -4.98 36.39
CA ASN A 6 -3.67 -6.36 36.76
C ASN A 6 -4.19 -7.17 35.57
N THR A 7 -4.98 -6.56 34.70
CA THR A 7 -5.50 -7.21 33.48
C THR A 7 -4.38 -7.42 32.45
N ASN A 8 -3.49 -6.44 32.26
CA ASN A 8 -2.32 -6.60 31.40
C ASN A 8 -1.44 -7.77 31.86
N VAL A 9 -1.17 -7.89 33.16
CA VAL A 9 -0.36 -9.00 33.71
C VAL A 9 -1.07 -10.34 33.57
N LYS A 10 -2.38 -10.41 33.87
CA LYS A 10 -3.17 -11.65 33.69
C LYS A 10 -3.19 -12.12 32.24
N ILE A 11 -3.35 -11.20 31.29
CA ILE A 11 -3.37 -11.54 29.86
C ILE A 11 -1.96 -11.90 29.39
N ALA A 12 -0.92 -11.20 29.85
CA ALA A 12 0.46 -11.55 29.54
C ALA A 12 0.80 -12.98 29.98
N GLN A 13 0.37 -13.39 31.17
CA GLN A 13 0.58 -14.75 31.69
C GLN A 13 -0.30 -15.83 31.04
N SER A 14 -1.30 -15.43 30.24
CA SER A 14 -2.19 -16.35 29.55
C SER A 14 -1.54 -16.97 28.29
N PRO A 15 -2.13 -18.03 27.71
CA PRO A 15 -1.67 -18.60 26.44
C PRO A 15 -1.64 -17.57 25.30
N VAL A 16 -2.58 -16.61 25.32
CA VAL A 16 -2.65 -15.51 24.36
C VAL A 16 -1.42 -14.61 24.51
N GLY A 17 -1.07 -14.23 25.74
CA GLY A 17 0.11 -13.42 26.00
C GLY A 17 1.41 -14.12 25.61
N ARG A 18 1.49 -15.44 25.77
CA ARG A 18 2.64 -16.24 25.31
C ARG A 18 2.73 -16.33 23.79
N TYR A 19 1.61 -16.48 23.08
CA TYR A 19 1.55 -16.53 21.62
C TYR A 19 1.95 -15.20 20.98
N PHE A 20 1.36 -14.10 21.44
CA PHE A 20 1.67 -12.74 20.95
C PHE A 20 2.97 -12.15 21.54
N ARG A 21 3.61 -12.87 22.47
CA ARG A 21 4.86 -12.51 23.14
C ARG A 21 4.79 -11.17 23.86
N LEU A 22 3.71 -10.99 24.63
CA LEU A 22 3.44 -9.82 25.45
C LEU A 22 4.51 -9.64 26.55
N ASP A 23 4.70 -8.40 26.99
CA ASP A 23 5.61 -8.13 28.10
C ASP A 23 5.13 -8.81 29.39
N GLY A 24 6.02 -9.54 30.07
CA GLY A 24 5.70 -10.31 31.27
C GLY A 24 5.09 -11.71 31.03
N CYS A 25 5.07 -12.22 29.79
CA CYS A 25 4.54 -13.56 29.48
C CYS A 25 5.48 -14.75 29.79
N GLY A 26 6.74 -14.47 30.15
CA GLY A 26 7.76 -15.51 30.38
C GLY A 26 8.28 -16.18 29.11
N HIS A 27 7.91 -15.70 27.92
CA HIS A 27 8.49 -16.16 26.65
C HIS A 27 9.92 -15.60 26.50
N PRO A 28 10.91 -16.39 26.04
CA PRO A 28 12.30 -15.93 25.85
C PRO A 28 12.44 -14.68 24.96
N ARG A 29 11.47 -14.49 24.05
CA ARG A 29 11.39 -13.40 23.07
C ARG A 29 10.24 -12.42 23.33
N ALA A 30 9.92 -12.16 24.60
CA ALA A 30 8.89 -11.18 24.95
C ALA A 30 9.27 -9.78 24.41
N ARG A 31 8.30 -9.10 23.77
CA ARG A 31 8.50 -7.74 23.25
C ARG A 31 8.33 -6.74 24.39
N LYS A 32 9.42 -6.10 24.83
CA LYS A 32 9.36 -5.12 25.93
C LYS A 32 8.41 -3.97 25.61
N GLY A 33 7.52 -3.63 26.55
CA GLY A 33 6.51 -2.58 26.41
C GLY A 33 5.26 -2.95 25.59
N SER A 34 5.08 -4.20 25.17
CA SER A 34 3.82 -4.66 24.57
C SER A 34 2.81 -5.04 25.67
N TYR A 35 1.89 -4.13 25.95
CA TYR A 35 0.80 -4.36 26.90
C TYR A 35 -0.53 -4.50 26.16
N PHE A 36 -1.43 -5.35 26.65
CA PHE A 36 -2.72 -5.61 26.00
C PHE A 36 -3.52 -4.34 25.69
N PHE A 37 -3.66 -3.42 26.64
CA PHE A 37 -4.37 -2.15 26.39
C PHE A 37 -3.62 -1.20 25.45
N THR A 38 -2.29 -1.25 25.43
CA THR A 38 -1.49 -0.47 24.47
C THR A 38 -1.73 -0.98 23.05
N GLU A 39 -1.77 -2.30 22.86
CA GLU A 39 -2.07 -2.94 21.57
C GLU A 39 -3.50 -2.64 21.10
N ILE A 40 -4.51 -2.63 21.99
CA ILE A 40 -5.87 -2.20 21.63
C ILE A 40 -5.89 -0.74 21.18
N ARG A 41 -5.23 0.15 21.94
CA ARG A 41 -5.18 1.57 21.59
C ARG A 41 -4.45 1.80 20.27
N ALA A 42 -3.37 1.06 20.03
CA ALA A 42 -2.64 1.07 18.77
C ALA A 42 -3.52 0.58 17.62
N GLY A 43 -4.27 -0.52 17.80
CA GLY A 43 -5.18 -1.04 16.77
C GLY A 43 -6.30 -0.07 16.43
N LEU A 44 -6.86 0.62 17.42
CA LEU A 44 -7.83 1.70 17.19
C LEU A 44 -7.20 2.87 16.41
N ALA A 45 -5.96 3.26 16.75
CA ALA A 45 -5.25 4.31 16.04
C ALA A 45 -4.98 3.92 14.57
N THR A 46 -4.55 2.68 14.31
CA THR A 46 -4.38 2.15 12.95
C THR A 46 -5.71 2.14 12.19
N PHE A 47 -6.80 1.66 12.81
CA PHE A 47 -8.11 1.67 12.18
C PHE A 47 -8.55 3.08 11.79
N PHE A 48 -8.47 4.06 12.70
CA PHE A 48 -8.86 5.43 12.37
C PHE A 48 -7.95 6.10 11.33
N ALA A 49 -6.68 5.69 11.24
CA ALA A 49 -5.78 6.16 10.19
C ALA A 49 -6.11 5.52 8.83
N MET A 50 -6.62 4.28 8.80
CA MET A 50 -6.93 3.54 7.57
C MET A 50 -8.40 3.63 7.12
N ALA A 51 -9.34 3.99 7.99
CA ALA A 51 -10.78 3.87 7.75
C ALA A 51 -11.28 4.60 6.49
N TYR A 52 -10.57 5.64 6.04
CA TYR A 52 -10.89 6.36 4.81
C TYR A 52 -10.89 5.45 3.57
N ILE A 53 -10.13 4.35 3.60
CA ILE A 53 -9.99 3.41 2.49
C ILE A 53 -11.32 2.80 2.05
N ILE A 54 -12.25 2.63 2.98
CA ILE A 54 -13.54 2.03 2.73
C ILE A 54 -14.28 2.83 1.66
N ALA A 55 -14.22 4.15 1.74
CA ALA A 55 -14.84 5.04 0.77
C ALA A 55 -13.95 5.27 -0.46
N VAL A 56 -12.63 5.44 -0.28
CA VAL A 56 -11.77 5.81 -1.41
C VAL A 56 -11.57 4.65 -2.38
N ASN A 57 -11.34 3.43 -1.90
CA ASN A 57 -11.24 2.27 -2.78
C ASN A 57 -12.52 2.10 -3.60
N ALA A 58 -13.69 2.19 -2.94
CA ALA A 58 -14.97 2.11 -3.63
C ALA A 58 -15.13 3.21 -4.68
N THR A 59 -14.74 4.45 -4.38
CA THR A 59 -14.81 5.58 -5.30
C THR A 59 -13.94 5.35 -6.54
N ILE A 60 -12.65 5.01 -6.35
CA ILE A 60 -11.70 4.80 -7.45
C ILE A 60 -12.09 3.56 -8.26
N THR A 61 -12.35 2.42 -7.63
CA THR A 61 -12.64 1.17 -8.35
C THR A 61 -13.99 1.22 -9.06
N SER A 62 -14.99 1.92 -8.52
CA SER A 62 -16.28 2.06 -9.20
C SER A 62 -16.18 2.79 -10.55
N GLN A 63 -15.19 3.68 -10.71
CA GLN A 63 -14.92 4.38 -11.97
C GLN A 63 -14.38 3.50 -13.08
N SER A 64 -13.99 2.26 -12.77
CA SER A 64 -13.72 1.26 -13.80
C SER A 64 -14.99 0.82 -14.56
N GLY A 65 -16.18 1.17 -14.06
CA GLY A 65 -17.47 0.66 -14.56
C GLY A 65 -17.86 -0.69 -13.99
N GLY A 66 -16.93 -1.43 -13.37
CA GLY A 66 -17.18 -2.73 -12.77
C GLY A 66 -17.82 -3.72 -13.75
N THR A 67 -18.97 -4.30 -13.37
CA THR A 67 -19.76 -5.23 -14.20
C THR A 67 -20.88 -4.56 -14.99
N CYS A 68 -21.01 -3.23 -14.91
CA CYS A 68 -22.01 -2.49 -15.66
C CYS A 68 -21.69 -2.51 -17.15
N VAL A 69 -22.71 -2.73 -17.98
CA VAL A 69 -22.56 -2.78 -19.44
C VAL A 69 -22.97 -1.43 -20.01
N CYS A 70 -22.02 -0.74 -20.64
CA CYS A 70 -22.26 0.50 -21.36
C CYS A 70 -22.67 0.16 -22.82
N PRO A 71 -23.84 0.62 -23.30
CA PRO A 71 -24.22 0.46 -24.70
C PRO A 71 -23.20 1.10 -25.65
N GLU A 72 -22.89 0.46 -26.78
CA GLU A 72 -21.83 0.92 -27.70
C GLU A 72 -22.05 2.35 -28.24
N ALA A 73 -23.31 2.76 -28.39
CA ALA A 73 -23.68 4.08 -28.88
C ALA A 73 -23.27 5.19 -27.90
N ASP A 74 -23.43 4.94 -26.60
CA ASP A 74 -23.11 5.88 -25.53
C ASP A 74 -21.62 5.82 -25.18
N PHE A 75 -21.01 4.62 -25.25
CA PHE A 75 -19.59 4.43 -25.02
C PHE A 75 -18.70 5.32 -25.92
N LYS A 76 -19.04 5.38 -27.22
CA LYS A 76 -18.28 6.17 -28.20
C LYS A 76 -18.51 7.68 -28.08
N LYS A 77 -19.59 8.09 -27.44
CA LYS A 77 -19.97 9.50 -27.31
C LYS A 77 -19.26 10.16 -26.13
N ASP A 78 -19.36 9.54 -24.96
CA ASP A 78 -18.91 10.14 -23.70
C ASP A 78 -18.57 9.07 -22.63
N LEU A 79 -18.26 7.84 -23.04
CA LEU A 79 -18.01 6.72 -22.13
C LEU A 79 -19.18 6.47 -21.14
N CYS A 80 -20.43 6.68 -21.56
CA CYS A 80 -21.63 6.50 -20.72
C CYS A 80 -21.77 7.47 -19.54
N ASP A 81 -21.05 8.59 -19.51
CA ASP A 81 -21.23 9.61 -18.46
C ASP A 81 -22.65 10.22 -18.48
N SER A 82 -23.31 10.30 -19.64
CA SER A 82 -24.70 10.80 -19.77
C SER A 82 -25.80 9.74 -19.60
N ASN A 83 -25.45 8.45 -19.53
CA ASN A 83 -26.44 7.39 -19.42
C ASN A 83 -26.84 7.15 -17.96
N THR A 84 -28.11 7.41 -17.64
CA THR A 84 -28.61 7.34 -16.26
C THR A 84 -28.63 5.94 -15.69
N GLU A 85 -29.01 4.93 -16.48
CA GLU A 85 -29.06 3.53 -16.03
C GLU A 85 -27.66 3.00 -15.71
N TYR A 86 -26.68 3.32 -16.56
CA TYR A 86 -25.28 2.95 -16.34
C TYR A 86 -24.74 3.56 -15.05
N MET A 87 -24.96 4.85 -14.84
CA MET A 87 -24.47 5.55 -13.64
C MET A 87 -25.15 5.09 -12.35
N LEU A 88 -26.43 4.68 -12.41
CA LEU A 88 -27.10 4.02 -11.28
C LEU A 88 -26.47 2.66 -10.97
N CYS A 89 -26.13 1.87 -11.99
CA CYS A 89 -25.40 0.63 -11.81
C CYS A 89 -24.01 0.85 -11.19
N VAL A 90 -23.24 1.83 -11.66
CA VAL A 90 -21.93 2.20 -11.10
C VAL A 90 -22.05 2.57 -9.61
N GLN A 91 -23.11 3.29 -9.24
CA GLN A 91 -23.40 3.60 -7.85
C GLN A 91 -23.75 2.37 -7.01
N GLU A 92 -24.44 1.38 -7.57
CA GLU A 92 -24.65 0.10 -6.89
C GLU A 92 -23.33 -0.67 -6.69
N ILE A 93 -22.43 -0.61 -7.66
CA ILE A 93 -21.09 -1.19 -7.56
C ILE A 93 -20.26 -0.48 -6.49
N ASN A 94 -20.33 0.85 -6.42
CA ASN A 94 -19.66 1.61 -5.36
C ASN A 94 -20.10 1.14 -3.97
N ARG A 95 -21.41 0.98 -3.74
CA ARG A 95 -21.95 0.45 -2.47
C ARG A 95 -21.48 -0.97 -2.17
N ASP A 96 -21.43 -1.83 -3.19
CA ASP A 96 -20.91 -3.19 -3.04
C ASP A 96 -19.41 -3.20 -2.70
N LEU A 97 -18.63 -2.32 -3.33
CA LEU A 97 -17.20 -2.17 -3.07
C LEU A 97 -16.90 -1.63 -1.67
N VAL A 98 -17.75 -0.75 -1.11
CA VAL A 98 -17.65 -0.31 0.29
C VAL A 98 -17.72 -1.52 1.22
N THR A 99 -18.73 -2.38 1.04
CA THR A 99 -18.89 -3.60 1.84
C THR A 99 -17.75 -4.60 1.60
N ALA A 100 -17.33 -4.79 0.35
CA ALA A 100 -16.24 -5.67 -0.02
C ALA A 100 -14.91 -5.23 0.61
N THR A 101 -14.60 -3.93 0.55
CA THR A 101 -13.39 -3.34 1.12
C THR A 101 -13.32 -3.52 2.62
N ALA A 102 -14.41 -3.25 3.34
CA ALA A 102 -14.47 -3.44 4.79
C ALA A 102 -14.34 -4.93 5.16
N ALA A 103 -15.01 -5.82 4.42
CA ALA A 103 -14.94 -7.27 4.69
C ALA A 103 -13.54 -7.86 4.43
N ILE A 104 -12.90 -7.51 3.31
CA ILE A 104 -11.56 -8.02 2.99
C ILE A 104 -10.50 -7.43 3.92
N ALA A 105 -10.58 -6.13 4.26
CA ALA A 105 -9.67 -5.51 5.21
C ALA A 105 -9.81 -6.12 6.61
N ALA A 106 -11.04 -6.45 7.02
CA ALA A 106 -11.30 -7.16 8.27
C ALA A 106 -10.63 -8.54 8.29
N LEU A 107 -10.85 -9.35 7.25
CA LEU A 107 -10.30 -10.70 7.14
C LEU A 107 -8.77 -10.68 7.09
N THR A 108 -8.19 -9.90 6.19
CA THR A 108 -6.75 -9.89 5.92
C THR A 108 -5.96 -9.27 7.08
N SER A 109 -6.44 -8.18 7.68
CA SER A 109 -5.82 -7.61 8.89
C SER A 109 -5.90 -8.56 10.09
N PHE A 110 -7.03 -9.25 10.26
CA PHE A 110 -7.16 -10.24 11.33
C PHE A 110 -6.22 -11.43 11.14
N CYS A 111 -6.13 -11.96 9.92
CA CYS A 111 -5.20 -13.03 9.56
C CYS A 111 -3.73 -12.61 9.72
N MET A 112 -3.38 -11.37 9.36
CA MET A 112 -2.02 -10.85 9.53
C MET A 112 -1.64 -10.80 11.01
N GLY A 113 -2.56 -10.32 11.85
CA GLY A 113 -2.37 -10.31 13.29
C GLY A 113 -2.26 -11.72 13.87
N LEU A 114 -3.17 -12.62 13.51
CA LEU A 114 -3.24 -13.95 14.07
C LEU A 114 -2.06 -14.84 13.64
N PHE A 115 -1.72 -14.89 12.35
CA PHE A 115 -0.73 -15.84 11.84
C PHE A 115 0.69 -15.27 11.81
N ALA A 116 0.88 -14.01 11.40
CA ALA A 116 2.21 -13.42 11.28
C ALA A 116 2.67 -12.69 12.55
N ASN A 117 1.76 -12.42 13.51
CA ASN A 117 2.04 -11.66 14.74
C ASN A 117 2.71 -10.29 14.45
N MET A 118 2.22 -9.59 13.43
CA MET A 118 2.70 -8.27 13.04
C MET A 118 1.64 -7.19 13.24
N PRO A 119 2.01 -5.97 13.69
CA PRO A 119 1.09 -4.87 13.96
C PRO A 119 0.66 -4.12 12.68
N LEU A 120 0.40 -4.84 11.59
CA LEU A 120 0.12 -4.25 10.27
C LEU A 120 -1.32 -4.50 9.84
N GLY A 121 -2.02 -3.42 9.46
CA GLY A 121 -3.32 -3.49 8.80
C GLY A 121 -3.15 -3.75 7.31
N LEU A 122 -4.03 -4.59 6.76
CA LEU A 122 -4.10 -4.91 5.34
C LEU A 122 -5.43 -4.41 4.77
N ALA A 123 -5.37 -3.84 3.58
CA ALA A 123 -6.52 -3.36 2.84
C ALA A 123 -6.18 -3.27 1.34
N PRO A 124 -7.15 -3.04 0.44
CA PRO A 124 -6.90 -2.92 -0.99
C PRO A 124 -5.94 -1.77 -1.31
N GLY A 125 -4.79 -2.01 -1.95
CA GLY A 125 -3.68 -1.06 -2.07
C GLY A 125 -3.98 0.19 -2.90
N MET A 126 -3.93 1.40 -2.30
CA MET A 126 -4.40 2.63 -2.95
C MET A 126 -3.78 2.89 -4.34
N GLY A 127 -2.47 2.64 -4.49
CA GLY A 127 -1.79 2.76 -5.78
C GLY A 127 -2.24 1.70 -6.80
N LEU A 128 -2.39 0.46 -6.33
CA LEU A 128 -2.83 -0.68 -7.13
C LEU A 128 -4.28 -0.53 -7.58
N ASN A 129 -5.13 0.05 -6.74
CA ASN A 129 -6.55 0.31 -7.03
C ASN A 129 -6.70 1.31 -8.18
N ALA A 130 -5.90 2.37 -8.18
CA ALA A 130 -5.89 3.36 -9.26
C ALA A 130 -5.27 2.81 -10.55
N TYR A 131 -4.18 2.04 -10.46
CA TYR A 131 -3.63 1.34 -11.62
C TYR A 131 -4.65 0.35 -12.22
N PHE A 132 -5.34 -0.42 -11.37
CA PHE A 132 -6.41 -1.32 -11.77
C PHE A 132 -7.55 -0.56 -12.47
N ALA A 133 -8.07 0.51 -11.84
CA ALA A 133 -9.24 1.22 -12.34
C ALA A 133 -8.97 2.05 -13.60
N TYR A 134 -7.83 2.74 -13.67
CA TYR A 134 -7.58 3.71 -14.74
C TYR A 134 -6.65 3.19 -15.85
N THR A 135 -5.74 2.26 -15.56
CA THR A 135 -4.79 1.76 -16.56
C THR A 135 -5.21 0.42 -17.13
N VAL A 136 -5.58 -0.53 -16.27
CA VAL A 136 -5.90 -1.91 -16.71
C VAL A 136 -7.33 -1.99 -17.26
N VAL A 137 -8.31 -1.60 -16.44
CA VAL A 137 -9.72 -1.60 -16.84
C VAL A 137 -10.10 -0.32 -17.58
N GLY A 138 -9.48 0.80 -17.21
CA GLY A 138 -9.77 2.11 -17.77
C GLY A 138 -11.07 2.72 -17.24
N TYR A 139 -11.19 4.04 -17.38
CA TYR A 139 -12.42 4.74 -17.00
C TYR A 139 -13.60 4.16 -17.80
N HIS A 140 -14.60 3.65 -17.08
CA HIS A 140 -15.80 2.98 -17.62
C HIS A 140 -15.50 1.83 -18.59
N GLY A 141 -14.37 1.14 -18.44
CA GLY A 141 -14.02 -0.02 -19.26
C GLY A 141 -13.27 0.30 -20.56
N SER A 142 -12.72 1.52 -20.69
CA SER A 142 -11.95 1.95 -21.88
C SER A 142 -10.52 1.41 -21.98
N GLY A 143 -10.09 0.62 -21.00
CA GLY A 143 -8.72 0.13 -20.87
C GLY A 143 -8.40 -1.10 -21.70
N MET A 144 -7.35 -1.79 -21.28
CA MET A 144 -6.79 -2.94 -22.00
C MET A 144 -7.64 -4.20 -21.86
N VAL A 145 -8.29 -4.41 -20.72
CA VAL A 145 -9.07 -5.61 -20.43
C VAL A 145 -10.33 -5.26 -19.64
N PRO A 146 -11.43 -6.01 -19.80
CA PRO A 146 -12.63 -5.79 -18.99
C PRO A 146 -12.37 -6.12 -17.51
N TYR A 147 -13.11 -5.46 -16.63
CA TYR A 147 -13.03 -5.61 -15.16
C TYR A 147 -12.97 -7.07 -14.68
N GLN A 148 -13.82 -7.93 -15.25
CA GLN A 148 -13.92 -9.34 -14.90
C GLN A 148 -12.63 -10.13 -15.21
N VAL A 149 -11.97 -9.82 -16.32
CA VAL A 149 -10.71 -10.45 -16.74
C VAL A 149 -9.54 -9.93 -15.91
N ALA A 150 -9.56 -8.64 -15.56
CA ALA A 150 -8.58 -8.05 -14.65
C ALA A 150 -8.65 -8.72 -13.26
N LEU A 151 -9.86 -8.97 -12.72
CA LEU A 151 -10.03 -9.70 -11.46
C LEU A 151 -9.54 -11.14 -11.53
N THR A 152 -9.74 -11.83 -12.66
CA THR A 152 -9.16 -13.17 -12.88
C THR A 152 -7.63 -13.11 -12.87
N ALA A 153 -7.03 -12.08 -13.47
CA ALA A 153 -5.57 -11.91 -13.46
C ALA A 153 -5.04 -11.75 -12.03
N VAL A 154 -5.67 -10.89 -11.22
CA VAL A 154 -5.33 -10.68 -9.80
C VAL A 154 -5.54 -11.96 -8.97
N PHE A 155 -6.58 -12.74 -9.27
CA PHE A 155 -6.81 -14.02 -8.60
C PHE A 155 -5.67 -15.02 -8.84
N VAL A 156 -5.31 -15.22 -10.10
CA VAL A 156 -4.25 -16.14 -10.53
C VAL A 156 -2.89 -15.66 -10.00
N GLU A 157 -2.65 -14.36 -10.02
CA GLU A 157 -1.47 -13.73 -9.42
C GLU A 157 -1.32 -14.07 -7.95
N GLY A 158 -2.36 -13.91 -7.13
CA GLY A 158 -2.27 -14.25 -5.71
C GLY A 158 -1.88 -15.71 -5.46
N PHE A 159 -2.36 -16.66 -6.28
CA PHE A 159 -1.92 -18.07 -6.22
C PHE A 159 -0.47 -18.27 -6.65
N VAL A 160 -0.04 -17.56 -7.70
CA VAL A 160 1.36 -17.57 -8.12
C VAL A 160 2.24 -16.99 -7.01
N PHE A 161 1.78 -15.96 -6.28
CA PHE A 161 2.50 -15.44 -5.11
C PHE A 161 2.59 -16.41 -3.96
N VAL A 162 1.52 -17.15 -3.66
CA VAL A 162 1.58 -18.24 -2.68
C VAL A 162 2.68 -19.23 -3.10
N GLY A 163 2.70 -19.63 -4.38
CA GLY A 163 3.74 -20.50 -4.94
C GLY A 163 5.16 -19.91 -4.80
N LEU A 164 5.37 -18.65 -5.21
CA LEU A 164 6.66 -17.97 -5.13
C LEU A 164 7.14 -17.77 -3.69
N THR A 165 6.22 -17.56 -2.75
CA THR A 165 6.52 -17.42 -1.31
C THR A 165 6.92 -18.77 -0.72
N ILE A 166 6.22 -19.85 -1.08
CA ILE A 166 6.58 -21.23 -0.71
C ILE A 166 7.98 -21.58 -1.24
N LEU A 167 8.29 -21.19 -2.47
CA LEU A 167 9.59 -21.45 -3.09
C LEU A 167 10.73 -20.56 -2.54
N GLY A 168 10.41 -19.49 -1.80
CA GLY A 168 11.41 -18.55 -1.28
C GLY A 168 11.84 -17.43 -2.20
N ILE A 169 11.31 -17.44 -3.42
CA ILE A 169 11.71 -16.51 -4.48
C ILE A 169 11.29 -15.10 -4.09
N ARG A 170 10.17 -14.94 -3.37
CA ARG A 170 9.69 -13.63 -2.90
C ARG A 170 10.66 -12.95 -1.95
N GLN A 171 11.16 -13.65 -0.92
CA GLN A 171 12.17 -13.11 -0.01
C GLN A 171 13.49 -12.83 -0.73
N TRP A 172 13.86 -13.67 -1.70
CA TRP A 172 15.06 -13.43 -2.50
C TRP A 172 14.91 -12.16 -3.35
N LEU A 173 13.77 -11.99 -4.02
CA LEU A 173 13.47 -10.84 -4.86
C LEU A 173 13.39 -9.56 -4.02
N ALA A 174 12.76 -9.65 -2.85
CA ALA A 174 12.77 -8.59 -1.86
C ALA A 174 14.18 -8.16 -1.48
N ARG A 175 15.10 -9.10 -1.29
CA ARG A 175 16.51 -8.82 -0.96
C ARG A 175 17.32 -8.36 -2.19
N ALA A 176 16.90 -8.73 -3.40
CA ALA A 176 17.58 -8.36 -4.64
C ALA A 176 17.36 -6.91 -5.06
N ILE A 177 16.27 -6.25 -4.61
CA ILE A 177 16.00 -4.85 -4.96
C ILE A 177 16.86 -3.92 -4.07
N PRO A 178 17.58 -2.93 -4.65
CA PRO A 178 18.33 -1.93 -3.91
C PRO A 178 17.46 -1.13 -2.92
N ALA A 179 18.04 -0.74 -1.78
CA ALA A 179 17.34 0.02 -0.75
C ALA A 179 16.82 1.37 -1.28
N SER A 180 17.63 2.08 -2.07
CA SER A 180 17.24 3.34 -2.74
C SER A 180 15.95 3.22 -3.56
N ILE A 181 15.80 2.16 -4.36
CA ILE A 181 14.58 1.92 -5.17
C ILE A 181 13.39 1.55 -4.29
N LYS A 182 13.58 0.73 -3.26
CA LYS A 182 12.51 0.38 -2.31
C LYS A 182 11.93 1.61 -1.63
N LEU A 183 12.79 2.49 -1.14
CA LEU A 183 12.40 3.74 -0.49
C LEU A 183 11.76 4.71 -1.50
N ALA A 184 12.33 4.84 -2.69
CA ALA A 184 11.81 5.66 -3.77
C ALA A 184 10.41 5.21 -4.25
N THR A 185 10.15 3.91 -4.24
CA THR A 185 8.84 3.33 -4.59
C THR A 185 7.74 3.86 -3.68
N GLY A 186 7.96 3.85 -2.36
CA GLY A 186 7.00 4.40 -1.40
C GLY A 186 6.74 5.89 -1.62
N VAL A 187 7.78 6.68 -1.90
CA VAL A 187 7.64 8.11 -2.19
C VAL A 187 6.88 8.36 -3.50
N GLY A 188 7.21 7.61 -4.56
CA GLY A 188 6.54 7.71 -5.86
C GLY A 188 5.06 7.35 -5.80
N ILE A 189 4.69 6.30 -5.05
CA ILE A 189 3.29 5.96 -4.78
C ILE A 189 2.60 7.10 -4.03
N GLY A 190 3.25 7.71 -3.04
CA GLY A 190 2.71 8.87 -2.32
C GLY A 190 2.42 10.07 -3.24
N LEU A 191 3.33 10.39 -4.17
CA LEU A 191 3.09 11.43 -5.17
C LEU A 191 1.99 11.05 -6.16
N TYR A 192 1.86 9.77 -6.49
CA TYR A 192 0.76 9.26 -7.32
C TYR A 192 -0.60 9.39 -6.62
N LEU A 193 -0.69 9.13 -5.32
CA LEU A 193 -1.90 9.42 -4.54
C LEU A 193 -2.20 10.91 -4.45
N THR A 194 -1.16 11.74 -4.35
CA THR A 194 -1.29 13.19 -4.34
C THR A 194 -1.93 13.69 -5.63
N ILE A 195 -1.47 13.25 -6.80
CA ILE A 195 -2.07 13.67 -8.08
C ILE A 195 -3.52 13.19 -8.18
N ILE A 196 -3.85 11.95 -7.78
CA ILE A 196 -5.23 11.43 -7.75
C ILE A 196 -6.13 12.29 -6.85
N GLY A 197 -5.66 12.64 -5.65
CA GLY A 197 -6.39 13.47 -4.71
C GLY A 197 -6.67 14.89 -5.20
N LEU A 198 -5.86 15.39 -6.14
CA LEU A 198 -6.05 16.69 -6.77
C LEU A 198 -6.96 16.65 -8.01
N THR A 199 -7.15 15.48 -8.63
CA THR A 199 -7.99 15.31 -9.83
C THR A 199 -9.50 15.31 -9.51
N TYR A 200 -10.36 15.48 -10.53
CA TYR A 200 -11.83 15.50 -10.38
C TYR A 200 -12.46 14.16 -10.04
N SER A 201 -11.94 13.07 -10.60
CA SER A 201 -12.60 11.76 -10.53
C SER A 201 -12.69 11.26 -9.08
N ALA A 202 -11.60 11.32 -8.33
CA ALA A 202 -11.53 10.78 -6.96
C ALA A 202 -11.17 11.83 -5.89
N GLY A 203 -10.99 13.10 -6.28
CA GLY A 203 -10.35 14.12 -5.47
C GLY A 203 -11.11 15.45 -5.38
N ILE A 204 -10.36 16.53 -5.13
CA ILE A 204 -10.91 17.89 -4.96
C ILE A 204 -11.14 18.64 -6.27
N GLY A 205 -10.73 18.09 -7.41
CA GLY A 205 -10.89 18.75 -8.72
C GLY A 205 -10.05 20.02 -8.92
N LEU A 206 -8.88 20.11 -8.27
CA LEU A 206 -7.95 21.23 -8.45
C LEU A 206 -7.23 21.17 -9.80
N ILE A 207 -6.96 19.97 -10.32
CA ILE A 207 -6.24 19.76 -11.58
C ILE A 207 -7.04 18.90 -12.54
N GLN A 208 -6.78 19.09 -13.83
CA GLN A 208 -7.30 18.25 -14.91
C GLN A 208 -6.30 18.13 -16.05
N GLY A 209 -6.54 17.16 -16.96
CA GLY A 209 -5.79 17.07 -18.20
C GLY A 209 -6.13 18.25 -19.13
N ALA A 210 -5.12 18.75 -19.85
CA ALA A 210 -5.29 19.79 -20.86
C ALA A 210 -4.72 19.38 -22.21
N THR A 211 -5.04 20.16 -23.25
CA THR A 211 -4.63 19.89 -24.63
C THR A 211 -3.25 20.45 -24.95
N ALA A 212 -2.90 21.62 -24.38
CA ALA A 212 -1.61 22.28 -24.59
C ALA A 212 -0.53 21.84 -23.57
N THR A 213 -0.95 21.49 -22.36
CA THR A 213 -0.08 20.99 -21.28
C THR A 213 -0.65 19.70 -20.72
N PRO A 214 0.18 18.78 -20.19
CA PRO A 214 -0.31 17.52 -19.64
C PRO A 214 -1.26 17.72 -18.45
N LEU A 215 -1.09 18.81 -17.69
CA LEU A 215 -1.95 19.20 -16.57
C LEU A 215 -2.24 20.70 -16.63
N GLU A 216 -3.45 21.08 -16.23
CA GLU A 216 -3.86 22.47 -16.07
C GLU A 216 -4.69 22.66 -14.79
N LEU A 217 -4.66 23.89 -14.27
CA LEU A 217 -5.44 24.32 -13.12
C LEU A 217 -6.94 24.34 -13.45
N ALA A 218 -7.71 23.78 -12.55
CA ALA A 218 -9.14 23.59 -12.66
C ALA A 218 -9.91 24.20 -11.48
N GLY A 219 -10.90 23.49 -10.93
CA GLY A 219 -11.76 23.96 -9.85
C GLY A 219 -12.98 24.73 -10.34
N CYS A 220 -13.58 24.32 -11.45
CA CYS A 220 -14.90 24.78 -11.87
C CYS A 220 -15.96 23.70 -11.55
N GLU A 221 -17.23 24.09 -11.62
CA GLU A 221 -18.34 23.14 -11.51
C GLU A 221 -18.57 22.46 -12.86
N GLN A 222 -19.12 21.23 -12.85
CA GLN A 222 -19.27 20.41 -14.07
C GLN A 222 -20.01 21.14 -15.21
N GLN A 223 -20.97 22.00 -14.87
CA GLN A 223 -21.73 22.82 -15.82
C GLN A 223 -20.92 23.90 -16.56
N TYR A 224 -19.70 24.22 -16.09
CA TYR A 224 -18.82 25.23 -16.70
C TYR A 224 -17.63 24.62 -17.42
N PHE A 225 -17.65 23.29 -17.64
CA PHE A 225 -16.73 22.66 -18.58
C PHE A 225 -17.14 23.03 -20.01
N ASP A 226 -16.15 23.39 -20.80
CA ASP A 226 -16.32 23.59 -22.22
C ASP A 226 -16.56 22.20 -22.88
N GLU A 227 -17.70 22.05 -23.55
CA GLU A 227 -18.13 20.78 -24.17
C GLU A 227 -17.14 20.26 -25.21
N ILE A 228 -16.35 21.14 -25.83
CA ILE A 228 -15.43 20.78 -26.92
C ILE A 228 -14.06 20.37 -26.37
N THR A 229 -13.57 21.07 -25.36
CA THR A 229 -12.20 20.89 -24.84
C THR A 229 -12.16 20.11 -23.53
N GLY A 230 -13.29 19.95 -22.84
CA GLY A 230 -13.35 19.44 -21.48
C GLY A 230 -12.66 20.35 -20.45
N LEU A 231 -12.30 21.58 -20.85
CA LEU A 231 -11.55 22.51 -20.02
C LEU A 231 -12.45 23.42 -19.19
N CYS A 232 -12.01 23.77 -17.98
CA CYS A 232 -12.66 24.82 -17.21
C CYS A 232 -12.55 26.16 -17.95
N SER A 233 -13.69 26.83 -18.16
CA SER A 233 -13.70 28.19 -18.71
C SER A 233 -12.77 29.12 -17.91
N PRO A 234 -11.93 29.97 -18.55
CA PRO A 234 -10.93 30.79 -17.87
C PRO A 234 -11.49 31.66 -16.74
N SER A 235 -12.74 32.13 -16.84
CA SER A 235 -13.40 32.97 -15.84
C SER A 235 -13.92 32.20 -14.61
N HIS A 236 -13.98 30.87 -14.66
CA HIS A 236 -14.54 30.01 -13.61
C HIS A 236 -13.52 29.08 -12.93
N LYS A 237 -12.22 29.24 -13.22
CA LYS A 237 -11.15 28.51 -12.54
C LYS A 237 -11.12 28.80 -11.03
N MET A 238 -10.92 27.77 -10.20
CA MET A 238 -10.92 27.81 -8.73
C MET A 238 -12.17 28.40 -8.06
N ARG A 239 -13.34 28.38 -8.73
CA ARG A 239 -14.60 28.88 -8.17
C ARG A 239 -15.52 27.80 -7.58
N ASN A 240 -15.13 26.53 -7.67
CA ASN A 240 -15.94 25.45 -7.14
C ASN A 240 -15.97 25.48 -5.60
N PRO A 241 -17.14 25.60 -4.96
CA PRO A 241 -17.23 25.65 -3.50
C PRO A 241 -16.84 24.32 -2.84
N THR A 242 -17.04 23.16 -3.49
CA THR A 242 -16.67 21.85 -2.91
C THR A 242 -15.16 21.70 -2.78
N MET A 243 -14.40 22.23 -3.74
CA MET A 243 -12.94 22.28 -3.73
C MET A 243 -12.42 23.05 -2.50
N TRP A 244 -12.96 24.24 -2.24
CA TRP A 244 -12.52 25.07 -1.12
C TRP A 244 -12.86 24.46 0.24
N ILE A 245 -14.01 23.79 0.35
CA ILE A 245 -14.33 23.01 1.56
C ILE A 245 -13.32 21.88 1.72
N GLY A 246 -13.03 21.13 0.65
CA GLY A 246 -11.98 20.10 0.67
C GLY A 246 -10.64 20.66 1.19
N ILE A 247 -10.19 21.79 0.66
CA ILE A 247 -8.91 22.42 1.04
C ILE A 247 -8.90 22.91 2.48
N PHE A 248 -9.87 23.74 2.89
CA PHE A 248 -9.85 24.35 4.22
C PHE A 248 -10.24 23.36 5.32
N CYS A 249 -11.33 22.61 5.11
CA CYS A 249 -11.88 21.71 6.11
C CYS A 249 -11.26 20.31 6.04
N GLY A 250 -10.97 19.79 4.84
CA GLY A 250 -10.35 18.47 4.66
C GLY A 250 -8.83 18.49 4.67
N GLY A 251 -8.18 19.63 4.36
CA GLY A 251 -6.73 19.78 4.29
C GLY A 251 -6.12 20.58 5.45
N PHE A 252 -6.39 21.88 5.53
CA PHE A 252 -5.78 22.74 6.56
C PHE A 252 -6.18 22.34 7.99
N LEU A 253 -7.46 22.06 8.22
CA LEU A 253 -7.94 21.64 9.53
C LEU A 253 -7.37 20.28 9.95
N THR A 254 -7.28 19.31 9.04
CA THR A 254 -6.69 17.99 9.35
C THR A 254 -5.22 18.13 9.69
N VAL A 255 -4.47 18.98 8.97
CA VAL A 255 -3.07 19.28 9.31
C VAL A 255 -2.97 19.95 10.68
N MET A 256 -3.82 20.93 10.99
CA MET A 256 -3.88 21.53 12.33
C MET A 256 -4.14 20.46 13.41
N LEU A 257 -5.12 19.57 13.21
CA LEU A 257 -5.40 18.48 14.15
C LEU A 257 -4.23 17.50 14.29
N MET A 258 -3.52 17.19 13.21
CA MET A 258 -2.31 16.36 13.23
C MET A 258 -1.16 17.05 13.98
N MET A 259 -0.98 18.36 13.82
CA MET A 259 0.03 19.14 14.56
C MET A 259 -0.22 19.08 16.08
N TYR A 260 -1.49 19.13 16.50
CA TYR A 260 -1.87 18.95 17.91
C TYR A 260 -1.92 17.47 18.36
N ARG A 261 -1.48 16.53 17.51
CA ARG A 261 -1.49 15.08 17.77
C ARG A 261 -2.86 14.55 18.20
N VAL A 262 -3.93 15.10 17.62
CA VAL A 262 -5.29 14.62 17.84
C VAL A 262 -5.45 13.26 17.18
N LYS A 263 -5.94 12.28 17.96
CA LYS A 263 -6.15 10.91 17.48
C LYS A 263 -7.29 10.89 16.46
N GLY A 264 -7.06 10.25 15.31
CA GLY A 264 -8.03 10.24 14.21
C GLY A 264 -8.16 11.59 13.49
N ALA A 265 -7.11 12.42 13.47
CA ALA A 265 -7.13 13.72 12.78
C ALA A 265 -7.58 13.61 11.31
N ILE A 266 -7.16 12.56 10.59
CA ILE A 266 -7.54 12.30 9.20
C ILE A 266 -9.05 12.08 9.09
N ILE A 267 -9.60 11.13 9.85
CA ILE A 267 -11.04 10.82 9.79
C ILE A 267 -11.90 12.00 10.24
N ALA A 268 -11.43 12.79 11.22
CA ALA A 268 -12.15 13.96 11.71
C ALA A 268 -12.38 15.01 10.61
N GLY A 269 -11.39 15.27 9.74
CA GLY A 269 -11.58 16.17 8.61
C GLY A 269 -12.49 15.62 7.53
N ILE A 270 -12.36 14.32 7.21
CA ILE A 270 -13.27 13.66 6.26
C ILE A 270 -14.71 13.77 6.76
N LEU A 271 -14.95 13.48 8.04
CA LEU A 271 -16.27 13.57 8.66
C LEU A 271 -16.80 15.00 8.63
N LEU A 272 -15.97 16.00 8.94
CA LEU A 272 -16.40 17.39 8.93
C LEU A 272 -16.83 17.85 7.53
N VAL A 273 -16.03 17.53 6.49
CA VAL A 273 -16.41 17.84 5.10
C VAL A 273 -17.68 17.08 4.69
N SER A 274 -17.78 15.80 5.06
CA SER A 274 -18.95 14.97 4.76
C SER A 274 -20.23 15.53 5.40
N ILE A 275 -20.17 15.93 6.68
CA ILE A 275 -21.30 16.52 7.41
C ILE A 275 -21.75 17.83 6.77
N ILE A 276 -20.81 18.66 6.29
CA ILE A 276 -21.13 19.91 5.58
C ILE A 276 -21.79 19.62 4.21
N SER A 277 -21.46 18.50 3.58
CA SER A 277 -21.97 18.08 2.28
C SER A 277 -23.25 17.21 2.32
N TRP A 278 -23.77 16.85 3.49
CA TRP A 278 -25.03 16.09 3.60
C TRP A 278 -26.32 16.91 3.47
N PRO A 279 -26.40 18.20 3.87
CA PRO A 279 -27.61 19.00 3.71
C PRO A 279 -27.99 19.20 2.24
N ARG A 280 -29.16 18.67 1.83
CA ARG A 280 -29.67 18.71 0.44
C ARG A 280 -29.88 20.12 -0.12
N ASN A 281 -30.16 21.08 0.75
CA ASN A 281 -30.45 22.47 0.37
C ASN A 281 -29.17 23.29 0.09
N SER A 282 -27.99 22.72 0.27
CA SER A 282 -26.72 23.43 0.08
C SER A 282 -26.19 23.25 -1.35
N PRO A 283 -25.47 24.24 -1.90
CA PRO A 283 -24.83 24.12 -3.23
C PRO A 283 -23.66 23.14 -3.25
N VAL A 284 -23.30 22.56 -2.10
CA VAL A 284 -22.18 21.62 -1.92
C VAL A 284 -22.65 20.23 -1.51
N THR A 285 -23.93 19.96 -1.79
CA THR A 285 -24.61 18.72 -1.41
C THR A 285 -24.07 17.53 -2.20
N TYR A 286 -23.84 16.41 -1.50
CA TYR A 286 -23.61 15.11 -2.12
C TYR A 286 -24.92 14.42 -2.54
N PHE A 287 -26.07 14.94 -2.08
CA PHE A 287 -27.42 14.46 -2.34
C PHE A 287 -28.25 15.53 -3.09
N PRO A 288 -27.92 15.85 -4.36
CA PRO A 288 -28.74 16.75 -5.17
C PRO A 288 -30.17 16.20 -5.33
N HIS A 289 -31.11 17.06 -5.72
CA HIS A 289 -32.51 16.69 -5.99
C HIS A 289 -32.68 16.12 -7.41
N ASP A 290 -31.90 15.09 -7.71
CA ASP A 290 -31.96 14.28 -8.91
C ASP A 290 -32.16 12.80 -8.54
N GLU A 291 -32.46 11.96 -9.53
CA GLU A 291 -32.69 10.52 -9.32
C GLU A 291 -31.47 9.83 -8.64
N PHE A 292 -30.25 10.31 -8.94
CA PHE A 292 -29.01 9.81 -8.34
C PHE A 292 -28.91 10.15 -6.84
N GLY A 293 -29.10 11.41 -6.51
CA GLY A 293 -29.03 11.96 -5.16
C GLY A 293 -30.15 11.44 -4.27
N ASP A 294 -31.35 11.22 -4.83
CA ASP A 294 -32.44 10.52 -4.13
C ASP A 294 -32.06 9.08 -3.80
N SER A 295 -31.51 8.33 -4.77
CA SER A 295 -31.01 6.96 -4.52
C SER A 295 -29.90 6.93 -3.46
N ARG A 296 -28.95 7.88 -3.50
CA ARG A 296 -27.88 8.00 -2.49
C ARG A 296 -28.47 8.29 -1.11
N PHE A 297 -29.43 9.20 -1.03
CA PHE A 297 -30.08 9.59 0.22
C PHE A 297 -30.93 8.46 0.81
N ASP A 298 -31.64 7.70 -0.02
CA ASP A 298 -32.38 6.51 0.40
C ASP A 298 -31.47 5.44 1.00
N PHE A 299 -30.30 5.24 0.41
CA PHE A 299 -29.29 4.35 0.99
C PHE A 299 -28.75 4.90 2.32
N PHE A 300 -28.42 6.19 2.39
CA PHE A 300 -27.92 6.85 3.60
C PHE A 300 -28.88 6.77 4.78
N LYS A 301 -30.20 6.86 4.55
CA LYS A 301 -31.22 6.70 5.62
C LYS A 301 -31.14 5.35 6.33
N ASN A 302 -30.63 4.31 5.69
CA ASN A 302 -30.49 2.98 6.27
C ASN A 302 -29.21 2.86 7.13
N VAL A 303 -28.98 3.81 8.05
CA VAL A 303 -27.76 4.03 8.87
C VAL A 303 -26.97 2.77 9.22
N VAL A 304 -27.66 1.71 9.64
CA VAL A 304 -27.10 0.36 9.84
C VAL A 304 -27.85 -0.62 8.95
N THR A 305 -27.14 -1.22 7.99
CA THR A 305 -27.71 -2.28 7.15
C THR A 305 -26.63 -3.26 6.69
N PHE A 306 -27.02 -4.50 6.50
CA PHE A 306 -26.18 -5.51 5.86
C PHE A 306 -26.64 -5.70 4.42
N ARG A 307 -25.90 -5.14 3.47
CA ARG A 307 -26.15 -5.37 2.03
C ARG A 307 -25.30 -6.56 1.57
N PRO A 308 -25.90 -7.66 1.08
CA PRO A 308 -25.14 -8.69 0.41
C PRO A 308 -24.59 -8.14 -0.92
N ILE A 309 -23.34 -8.47 -1.23
CA ILE A 309 -22.67 -8.09 -2.47
C ILE A 309 -23.36 -8.80 -3.64
N LYS A 310 -23.88 -8.05 -4.61
CA LYS A 310 -24.65 -8.63 -5.74
C LYS A 310 -23.88 -8.60 -7.05
N ASN A 311 -23.29 -7.46 -7.38
CA ASN A 311 -22.85 -7.18 -8.75
C ASN A 311 -21.37 -7.45 -8.97
N ILE A 312 -20.58 -7.64 -7.91
CA ILE A 312 -19.11 -7.80 -7.98
C ILE A 312 -18.59 -9.11 -7.37
N LEU A 313 -19.45 -9.89 -6.70
CA LEU A 313 -19.02 -11.12 -6.04
C LEU A 313 -18.80 -12.24 -7.07
N ASN A 314 -17.60 -12.81 -7.09
CA ASN A 314 -17.19 -13.94 -7.93
C ASN A 314 -17.46 -13.72 -9.44
N VAL A 315 -17.21 -12.51 -9.93
CA VAL A 315 -17.46 -12.12 -11.33
C VAL A 315 -16.28 -12.44 -12.27
N GLN A 316 -15.39 -13.35 -11.87
CA GLN A 316 -14.20 -13.71 -12.62
C GLN A 316 -14.56 -14.40 -13.93
N ARG A 317 -14.01 -13.90 -15.04
CA ARG A 317 -14.15 -14.53 -16.36
C ARG A 317 -12.91 -15.39 -16.63
N TRP A 318 -13.10 -16.70 -16.66
CA TRP A 318 -12.04 -17.70 -16.91
C TRP A 318 -11.81 -18.00 -18.39
N ASP A 319 -12.74 -17.58 -19.25
CA ASP A 319 -12.58 -17.66 -20.69
C ASP A 319 -11.75 -16.45 -21.18
N VAL A 320 -10.44 -16.66 -21.26
CA VAL A 320 -9.43 -15.65 -21.62
C VAL A 320 -9.00 -15.78 -23.08
N SER A 321 -9.58 -16.68 -23.88
CA SER A 321 -9.10 -16.92 -25.25
C SER A 321 -9.18 -15.68 -26.14
N GLU A 322 -10.11 -14.78 -25.85
CA GLU A 322 -10.33 -13.51 -26.54
C GLU A 322 -9.27 -12.44 -26.17
N TYR A 323 -8.72 -12.49 -24.96
CA TYR A 323 -7.84 -11.44 -24.40
C TYR A 323 -6.46 -11.96 -23.96
N GLY A 324 -6.03 -13.14 -24.42
CA GLY A 324 -4.87 -13.86 -23.86
C GLY A 324 -3.58 -13.03 -23.77
N GLY A 325 -3.26 -12.23 -24.79
CA GLY A 325 -2.08 -11.36 -24.79
C GLY A 325 -2.16 -10.21 -23.77
N GLN A 326 -3.32 -9.55 -23.68
CA GLN A 326 -3.55 -8.44 -22.75
C GLN A 326 -3.70 -8.93 -21.31
N PHE A 327 -4.32 -10.10 -21.12
CA PHE A 327 -4.36 -10.79 -19.83
C PHE A 327 -2.94 -11.11 -19.34
N GLY A 328 -2.09 -11.68 -20.20
CA GLY A 328 -0.70 -11.98 -19.85
C GLY A 328 0.08 -10.72 -19.46
N LEU A 329 -0.13 -9.60 -20.17
CA LEU A 329 0.50 -8.33 -19.86
C LEU A 329 -0.01 -7.75 -18.53
N ALA A 330 -1.32 -7.74 -18.29
CA ALA A 330 -1.91 -7.29 -17.04
C ALA A 330 -1.44 -8.16 -15.86
N PHE A 331 -1.48 -9.49 -16.01
CA PHE A 331 -1.00 -10.46 -15.02
C PHE A 331 0.47 -10.25 -14.65
N ILE A 332 1.37 -10.16 -15.65
CA ILE A 332 2.79 -9.91 -15.38
C ILE A 332 2.95 -8.57 -14.69
N THR A 333 2.17 -7.57 -15.09
CA THR A 333 2.30 -6.21 -14.55
C THR A 333 1.86 -6.11 -13.09
N PHE A 334 0.69 -6.63 -12.74
CA PHE A 334 0.31 -6.73 -11.33
C PHE A 334 1.36 -7.51 -10.55
N LEU A 335 1.80 -8.68 -11.07
CA LEU A 335 2.76 -9.53 -10.37
C LEU A 335 4.04 -8.80 -9.98
N TYR A 336 4.64 -7.98 -10.85
CA TYR A 336 5.84 -7.25 -10.41
C TYR A 336 5.52 -6.02 -9.56
N VAL A 337 4.44 -5.28 -9.85
CA VAL A 337 4.08 -4.08 -9.09
C VAL A 337 3.70 -4.46 -7.66
N ASP A 338 2.89 -5.50 -7.47
CA ASP A 338 2.47 -6.01 -6.16
C ASP A 338 3.67 -6.57 -5.38
N ILE A 339 4.63 -7.24 -6.04
CA ILE A 339 5.87 -7.63 -5.37
C ILE A 339 6.59 -6.41 -4.82
N LEU A 340 6.80 -5.39 -5.64
CA LEU A 340 7.53 -4.20 -5.25
C LEU A 340 6.80 -3.45 -4.12
N ASP A 341 5.49 -3.25 -4.26
CA ASP A 341 4.68 -2.53 -3.29
C ASP A 341 4.60 -3.28 -1.96
N ALA A 342 4.10 -4.52 -1.95
CA ALA A 342 3.93 -5.30 -0.73
C ALA A 342 5.27 -5.55 -0.03
N THR A 343 6.35 -5.76 -0.79
CA THR A 343 7.69 -5.87 -0.19
C THR A 343 8.15 -4.55 0.40
N GLY A 344 8.00 -3.44 -0.34
CA GLY A 344 8.45 -2.13 0.11
C GLY A 344 7.70 -1.65 1.36
N THR A 345 6.38 -1.84 1.40
CA THR A 345 5.53 -1.47 2.53
C THR A 345 5.77 -2.37 3.74
N LEU A 346 5.81 -3.71 3.57
CA LEU A 346 6.11 -4.62 4.67
C LEU A 346 7.51 -4.40 5.23
N TYR A 347 8.52 -4.21 4.37
CA TYR A 347 9.90 -3.94 4.81
C TYR A 347 10.01 -2.61 5.57
N SER A 348 9.43 -1.53 5.03
CA SER A 348 9.48 -0.21 5.69
C SER A 348 8.75 -0.22 7.03
N MET A 349 7.60 -0.88 7.11
CA MET A 349 6.84 -0.99 8.36
C MET A 349 7.49 -1.92 9.38
N ALA A 350 8.07 -3.04 8.94
CA ALA A 350 8.86 -3.90 9.81
C ALA A 350 10.07 -3.15 10.40
N ARG A 351 10.74 -2.33 9.58
CA ARG A 351 11.83 -1.45 10.04
C ARG A 351 11.33 -0.41 11.05
N PHE A 352 10.20 0.23 10.75
CA PHE A 352 9.58 1.21 11.64
C PHE A 352 9.13 0.61 12.98
N ALA A 353 8.67 -0.66 12.98
CA ALA A 353 8.31 -1.41 14.17
C ALA A 353 9.51 -1.99 14.95
N GLY A 354 10.73 -1.88 14.41
CA GLY A 354 11.93 -2.49 15.00
C GLY A 354 11.93 -4.02 14.98
N LEU A 355 11.29 -4.63 13.97
CA LEU A 355 11.16 -6.09 13.79
C LEU A 355 12.12 -6.67 12.75
N MET A 356 12.99 -5.84 12.17
CA MET A 356 13.98 -6.23 11.16
C MET A 356 15.22 -6.85 11.79
N ASP A 357 15.73 -7.90 11.17
CA ASP A 357 17.08 -8.42 11.43
C ASP A 357 18.08 -7.75 10.47
N GLU A 358 19.05 -7.02 11.04
CA GLU A 358 20.06 -6.26 10.29
C GLU A 358 20.95 -7.15 9.41
N ARG A 359 21.18 -8.42 9.81
CA ARG A 359 22.09 -9.34 9.10
C ARG A 359 21.44 -9.98 7.88
N THR A 360 20.20 -10.45 8.02
CA THR A 360 19.48 -11.14 6.95
C THR A 360 18.66 -10.20 6.08
N GLN A 361 18.43 -8.95 6.55
CA GLN A 361 17.53 -7.98 5.94
C GLN A 361 16.11 -8.56 5.76
N ASP A 362 15.73 -9.48 6.64
CA ASP A 362 14.40 -10.09 6.73
C ASP A 362 13.79 -9.77 8.09
N PHE A 363 12.49 -9.98 8.25
CA PHE A 363 11.78 -9.73 9.49
C PHE A 363 11.09 -10.99 10.02
N GLU A 364 10.84 -11.00 11.33
CA GLU A 364 10.19 -12.13 11.97
C GLU A 364 8.80 -12.41 11.38
N GLY A 365 8.57 -13.66 10.97
CA GLY A 365 7.29 -14.08 10.40
C GLY A 365 7.07 -13.66 8.95
N SER A 366 8.11 -13.18 8.25
CA SER A 366 7.99 -12.66 6.88
C SER A 366 7.34 -13.63 5.90
N SER A 367 7.69 -14.93 5.92
CA SER A 367 7.07 -15.93 5.04
C SER A 367 5.56 -16.05 5.27
N ILE A 368 5.11 -16.00 6.52
CA ILE A 368 3.69 -16.08 6.85
C ILE A 368 2.99 -14.77 6.49
N ALA A 369 3.63 -13.62 6.75
CA ALA A 369 3.12 -12.31 6.35
C ALA A 369 2.87 -12.23 4.85
N TYR A 370 3.87 -12.58 4.04
CA TYR A 370 3.74 -12.62 2.60
C TYR A 370 2.70 -13.64 2.12
N MET A 371 2.50 -14.74 2.84
CA MET A 371 1.47 -15.72 2.50
C MET A 371 0.06 -15.19 2.79
N VAL A 372 -0.14 -14.51 3.94
CA VAL A 372 -1.41 -13.86 4.28
C VAL A 372 -1.76 -12.77 3.27
N ASP A 373 -0.75 -11.97 2.88
CA ASP A 373 -0.87 -10.95 1.84
C ASP A 373 -1.28 -11.57 0.49
N ALA A 374 -0.58 -12.62 0.03
CA ALA A 374 -0.89 -13.31 -1.22
C ALA A 374 -2.29 -13.95 -1.24
N PHE A 375 -2.70 -14.60 -0.15
CA PHE A 375 -4.07 -15.10 -0.02
C PHE A 375 -5.09 -13.95 0.06
N GLY A 376 -4.71 -12.82 0.67
CA GLY A 376 -5.51 -11.61 0.69
C GLY A 376 -5.79 -11.06 -0.71
N ILE A 377 -4.81 -11.10 -1.60
CA ILE A 377 -4.96 -10.72 -3.02
C ILE A 377 -5.98 -11.63 -3.72
N SER A 378 -5.80 -12.97 -3.62
CA SER A 378 -6.72 -13.92 -4.26
C SER A 378 -8.13 -13.85 -3.68
N ILE A 379 -8.29 -13.74 -2.36
CA ILE A 379 -9.62 -13.62 -1.75
C ILE A 379 -10.22 -12.26 -2.10
N GLY A 380 -9.44 -11.18 -2.10
CA GLY A 380 -9.90 -9.84 -2.44
C GLY A 380 -10.50 -9.76 -3.84
N SER A 381 -9.89 -10.40 -4.83
CA SER A 381 -10.43 -10.42 -6.20
C SER A 381 -11.73 -11.21 -6.34
N LEU A 382 -12.00 -12.21 -5.48
CA LEU A 382 -13.31 -12.88 -5.41
C LEU A 382 -14.40 -11.92 -4.92
N PHE A 383 -14.06 -10.95 -4.08
CA PHE A 383 -14.98 -9.90 -3.62
C PHE A 383 -15.09 -8.74 -4.63
N GLY A 384 -14.45 -8.83 -5.79
CA GLY A 384 -14.38 -7.76 -6.79
C GLY A 384 -13.46 -6.60 -6.38
N SER A 385 -12.63 -6.79 -5.35
CA SER A 385 -11.68 -5.76 -4.93
C SER A 385 -10.38 -5.87 -5.74
N PRO A 386 -9.72 -4.73 -6.03
CA PRO A 386 -8.31 -4.71 -6.42
C PRO A 386 -7.40 -5.34 -5.36
N PRO A 387 -6.12 -5.62 -5.70
CA PRO A 387 -5.19 -6.34 -4.83
C PRO A 387 -5.04 -5.73 -3.44
N VAL A 388 -4.94 -6.61 -2.44
CA VAL A 388 -4.75 -6.23 -1.02
C VAL A 388 -3.27 -6.16 -0.70
N THR A 389 -2.85 -5.15 0.04
CA THR A 389 -1.44 -4.92 0.45
C THR A 389 -1.38 -4.41 1.89
N ALA A 390 -0.17 -4.33 2.44
CA ALA A 390 0.08 -3.77 3.78
C ALA A 390 0.12 -2.24 3.75
N TYR A 391 -0.49 -1.62 4.77
CA TYR A 391 -0.66 -0.18 4.84
C TYR A 391 0.37 0.52 5.71
N ILE A 392 0.92 1.63 5.22
CA ILE A 392 1.91 2.44 5.93
C ILE A 392 1.30 3.25 7.09
N GLU A 393 -0.01 3.48 7.07
CA GLU A 393 -0.79 4.10 8.14
C GLU A 393 -0.81 3.26 9.42
N SER A 394 -0.45 1.97 9.32
CA SER A 394 -0.13 1.13 10.48
C SER A 394 0.97 1.74 11.35
N GLY A 395 1.81 2.60 10.77
CA GLY A 395 2.78 3.42 11.50
C GLY A 395 2.14 4.27 12.61
N ALA A 396 0.90 4.74 12.46
CA ALA A 396 0.19 5.46 13.52
C ALA A 396 -0.02 4.57 14.76
N GLY A 397 -0.46 3.32 14.58
CA GLY A 397 -0.59 2.37 15.69
C GLY A 397 0.76 1.96 16.27
N ILE A 398 1.78 1.76 15.42
CA ILE A 398 3.15 1.44 15.87
C ILE A 398 3.71 2.57 16.74
N SER A 399 3.50 3.83 16.34
CA SER A 399 3.94 5.00 17.10
C SER A 399 3.22 5.18 18.45
N GLU A 400 1.99 4.66 18.57
CA GLU A 400 1.22 4.61 19.83
C GLU A 400 1.67 3.48 20.78
N GLY A 401 2.63 2.67 20.34
CA GLY A 401 3.24 1.57 21.10
C GLY A 401 2.80 0.17 20.67
N GLY A 402 2.08 0.03 19.55
CA GLY A 402 1.69 -1.27 19.00
C GLY A 402 2.88 -2.04 18.45
N LYS A 403 3.10 -3.25 18.95
CA LYS A 403 4.26 -4.08 18.55
C LYS A 403 3.87 -5.49 18.15
N THR A 404 2.63 -5.93 18.37
CA THR A 404 2.21 -7.33 18.15
C THR A 404 1.05 -7.43 17.18
N GLY A 405 0.74 -8.66 16.77
CA GLY A 405 -0.43 -8.98 15.95
C GLY A 405 -1.78 -8.63 16.59
N LEU A 406 -1.84 -8.41 17.92
CA LEU A 406 -3.06 -7.93 18.57
C LEU A 406 -3.51 -6.57 18.03
N THR A 407 -2.56 -5.68 17.70
CA THR A 407 -2.85 -4.40 17.04
C THR A 407 -3.59 -4.62 15.70
N ALA A 408 -3.11 -5.55 14.87
CA ALA A 408 -3.74 -5.87 13.58
C ALA A 408 -5.08 -6.58 13.73
N MET A 409 -5.23 -7.47 14.71
CA MET A 409 -6.52 -8.12 15.02
C MET A 409 -7.58 -7.12 15.46
N VAL A 410 -7.23 -6.17 16.33
CA VAL A 410 -8.14 -5.10 16.76
C VAL A 410 -8.54 -4.23 15.57
N THR A 411 -7.60 -3.91 14.69
CA THR A 411 -7.86 -3.20 13.44
C THR A 411 -8.86 -3.96 12.56
N GLY A 412 -8.65 -5.27 12.37
CA GLY A 412 -9.54 -6.15 11.60
C GLY A 412 -10.94 -6.26 12.20
N LEU A 413 -11.06 -6.33 13.54
CA LEU A 413 -12.35 -6.30 14.22
C LEU A 413 -13.08 -4.97 14.05
N CYS A 414 -12.36 -3.85 14.02
CA CYS A 414 -12.96 -2.54 13.75
C CYS A 414 -13.47 -2.45 12.31
N PHE A 415 -12.73 -2.99 11.33
CA PHE A 415 -13.20 -3.10 9.94
C PHE A 415 -14.42 -4.01 9.82
N PHE A 416 -14.50 -5.10 10.59
CA PHE A 416 -15.68 -5.96 10.64
C PHE A 416 -16.90 -5.19 11.15
N ILE A 417 -16.74 -4.37 12.20
CA ILE A 417 -17.81 -3.49 12.69
C ILE A 417 -18.20 -2.47 11.61
N ALA A 418 -17.24 -1.93 10.86
CA ALA A 418 -17.48 -0.95 9.81
C ALA A 418 -18.36 -1.49 8.66
N VAL A 419 -18.41 -2.81 8.43
CA VAL A 419 -19.31 -3.44 7.44
C VAL A 419 -20.77 -3.07 7.70
N PHE A 420 -21.20 -3.00 8.96
CA PHE A 420 -22.57 -2.66 9.33
C PHE A 420 -22.91 -1.18 9.12
N PHE A 421 -21.88 -0.32 9.07
CA PHE A 421 -21.99 1.11 8.82
C PHE A 421 -21.67 1.49 7.36
N ALA A 422 -21.71 0.53 6.44
CA ALA A 422 -21.48 0.75 5.01
C ALA A 422 -22.28 1.94 4.41
N PRO A 423 -23.55 2.19 4.79
CA PRO A 423 -24.30 3.36 4.30
C PRO A 423 -23.66 4.71 4.61
N ILE A 424 -23.00 4.81 5.77
CA ILE A 424 -22.29 6.04 6.16
C ILE A 424 -21.05 6.18 5.27
N PHE A 425 -20.26 5.13 5.09
CA PHE A 425 -19.05 5.19 4.28
C PHE A 425 -19.32 5.42 2.79
N ALA A 426 -20.41 4.88 2.24
CA ALA A 426 -20.83 5.13 0.86
C ALA A 426 -21.35 6.56 0.63
N SER A 427 -21.65 7.31 1.69
CA SER A 427 -22.10 8.71 1.62
C SER A 427 -20.97 9.74 1.72
N ILE A 428 -19.72 9.28 1.83
CA ILE A 428 -18.55 10.16 1.89
C ILE A 428 -18.27 10.68 0.48
N PRO A 429 -18.32 12.01 0.26
CA PRO A 429 -18.08 12.55 -1.07
C PRO A 429 -16.59 12.49 -1.45
N PRO A 430 -16.25 12.39 -2.75
CA PRO A 430 -14.86 12.32 -3.21
C PRO A 430 -13.99 13.53 -2.80
N TRP A 431 -14.59 14.72 -2.74
CA TRP A 431 -13.88 15.94 -2.31
C TRP A 431 -13.56 15.97 -0.81
N ALA A 432 -14.19 15.13 0.02
CA ALA A 432 -13.79 14.95 1.42
C ALA A 432 -12.48 14.15 1.53
N THR A 433 -12.27 13.21 0.62
CA THR A 433 -11.12 12.31 0.65
C THR A 433 -9.92 12.84 -0.14
N GLY A 434 -10.13 13.72 -1.13
CA GLY A 434 -9.06 14.24 -1.99
C GLY A 434 -7.90 14.87 -1.22
N CYS A 435 -8.16 15.82 -0.31
CA CYS A 435 -7.11 16.43 0.51
C CYS A 435 -6.45 15.45 1.49
N THR A 436 -7.18 14.42 1.93
CA THR A 436 -6.60 13.36 2.75
C THR A 436 -5.56 12.58 1.96
N LEU A 437 -5.81 12.26 0.68
CA LEU A 437 -4.82 11.58 -0.17
C LEU A 437 -3.54 12.39 -0.37
N VAL A 438 -3.67 13.72 -0.48
CA VAL A 438 -2.52 14.64 -0.54
C VAL A 438 -1.71 14.58 0.77
N ILE A 439 -2.40 14.57 1.92
CA ILE A 439 -1.76 14.44 3.22
C ILE A 439 -1.04 13.10 3.37
N VAL A 440 -1.71 11.99 3.02
CA VAL A 440 -1.11 10.64 3.06
C VAL A 440 0.11 10.59 2.14
N GLY A 441 0.03 11.15 0.95
CA GLY A 441 1.17 11.30 0.04
C GLY A 441 2.33 12.07 0.66
N SER A 442 2.04 13.15 1.39
CA SER A 442 3.08 13.92 2.11
C SER A 442 3.74 13.13 3.25
N LEU A 443 2.99 12.23 3.92
CA LEU A 443 3.55 11.35 4.95
C LEU A 443 4.48 10.29 4.34
N MET A 444 4.11 9.73 3.18
CA MET A 444 4.96 8.79 2.41
C MET A 444 6.24 9.46 1.90
N ALA A 445 6.17 10.74 1.53
CA ALA A 445 7.33 11.50 1.06
C ALA A 445 8.44 11.64 2.12
N GLN A 446 8.17 11.37 3.40
CA GLN A 446 9.21 11.37 4.44
C GLN A 446 10.31 10.34 4.20
N ALA A 447 10.00 9.21 3.52
CA ALA A 447 10.99 8.20 3.16
C ALA A 447 12.05 8.73 2.17
N ALA A 448 11.79 9.85 1.48
CA ALA A 448 12.74 10.47 0.57
C ALA A 448 14.01 10.91 1.29
N LYS A 449 13.94 11.23 2.59
CA LYS A 449 15.10 11.63 3.39
C LYS A 449 16.12 10.49 3.59
N ASP A 450 15.63 9.25 3.59
CA ASP A 450 16.42 8.05 3.89
C ASP A 450 17.09 7.48 2.63
N ILE A 451 16.80 8.06 1.45
CA ILE A 451 17.45 7.74 0.18
C ILE A 451 18.86 8.33 0.18
N ASN A 452 19.83 7.56 -0.28
CA ASN A 452 21.19 8.02 -0.44
C ASN A 452 21.35 9.01 -1.60
N TRP A 453 21.24 10.30 -1.30
CA TRP A 453 21.43 11.38 -2.28
C TRP A 453 22.89 11.72 -2.57
N LYS A 454 23.86 11.18 -1.81
CA LYS A 454 25.29 11.51 -1.96
C LYS A 454 25.91 10.85 -3.18
N TYR A 455 25.44 9.65 -3.52
CA TYR A 455 25.93 8.88 -4.66
C TYR A 455 24.94 8.96 -5.83
N MET A 456 25.37 9.55 -6.94
CA MET A 456 24.51 9.77 -8.12
C MET A 456 23.98 8.48 -8.73
N GLY A 457 24.72 7.36 -8.58
CA GLY A 457 24.29 6.05 -9.08
C GLY A 457 23.11 5.45 -8.32
N ASP A 458 22.80 5.93 -7.12
CA ASP A 458 21.62 5.54 -6.35
C ASP A 458 20.55 6.64 -6.39
N ALA A 459 20.96 7.92 -6.35
CA ALA A 459 20.09 9.08 -6.34
C ALA A 459 19.29 9.27 -7.64
N ILE A 460 19.92 9.14 -8.83
CA ILE A 460 19.24 9.34 -10.12
C ILE A 460 18.17 8.26 -10.35
N PRO A 461 18.45 6.95 -10.17
CA PRO A 461 17.41 5.93 -10.28
C PRO A 461 16.26 6.12 -9.30
N ALA A 462 16.55 6.51 -8.06
CA ALA A 462 15.54 6.83 -7.07
C ALA A 462 14.65 8.00 -7.52
N PHE A 463 15.26 9.09 -8.02
CA PHE A 463 14.52 10.22 -8.55
C PHE A 463 13.64 9.86 -9.75
N LEU A 464 14.14 9.07 -10.70
CA LEU A 464 13.36 8.60 -11.85
C LEU A 464 12.18 7.73 -11.40
N THR A 465 12.38 6.87 -10.41
CA THR A 465 11.30 6.08 -9.81
C THR A 465 10.21 7.00 -9.24
N ILE A 466 10.59 8.04 -8.50
CA ILE A 466 9.67 8.98 -7.86
C ILE A 466 8.89 9.82 -8.89
N ALA A 467 9.57 10.33 -9.93
CA ALA A 467 8.99 11.29 -10.87
C ALA A 467 8.15 10.62 -11.98
N VAL A 468 8.59 9.47 -12.50
CA VAL A 468 7.93 8.82 -13.64
C VAL A 468 6.56 8.26 -13.23
N MET A 469 6.38 7.80 -12.00
CA MET A 469 5.11 7.28 -11.51
C MET A 469 3.94 8.27 -11.67
N PRO A 470 3.95 9.47 -11.05
CA PRO A 470 2.85 10.42 -11.18
C PRO A 470 2.73 11.00 -12.58
N PHE A 471 3.84 11.23 -13.29
CA PHE A 471 3.82 11.85 -14.62
C PHE A 471 3.33 10.94 -15.73
N THR A 472 3.51 9.62 -15.60
CA THR A 472 2.98 8.63 -16.55
C THR A 472 1.68 7.99 -16.08
N TYR A 473 1.19 8.40 -14.92
CA TYR A 473 0.02 7.81 -14.26
C TYR A 473 0.12 6.29 -14.10
N SER A 474 1.35 5.77 -13.98
CA SER A 474 1.65 4.33 -14.00
C SER A 474 2.79 3.99 -13.06
N ILE A 475 2.46 3.26 -12.00
CA ILE A 475 3.41 2.75 -11.00
C ILE A 475 4.42 1.81 -11.69
N ALA A 476 3.90 0.96 -12.56
CA ALA A 476 4.61 0.04 -13.42
C ALA A 476 5.78 0.69 -14.17
N TYR A 477 5.51 1.72 -14.97
CA TYR A 477 6.55 2.40 -15.75
C TYR A 477 7.56 3.14 -14.87
N GLY A 478 7.12 3.68 -13.72
CA GLY A 478 8.03 4.29 -12.76
C GLY A 478 9.05 3.32 -12.19
N LEU A 479 8.62 2.12 -11.81
CA LEU A 479 9.50 1.07 -11.30
C LEU A 479 10.48 0.57 -12.36
N ILE A 480 10.01 0.33 -13.59
CA ILE A 480 10.86 -0.10 -14.69
C ILE A 480 11.95 0.95 -14.97
N ALA A 481 11.58 2.23 -15.03
CA ALA A 481 12.53 3.32 -15.23
C ALA A 481 13.60 3.36 -14.12
N GLY A 482 13.18 3.21 -12.86
CA GLY A 482 14.07 3.12 -11.71
C GLY A 482 15.05 1.95 -11.74
N ILE A 483 14.54 0.73 -11.93
CA ILE A 483 15.35 -0.49 -11.92
C ILE A 483 16.31 -0.52 -13.12
N MET A 484 15.83 -0.18 -14.32
CA MET A 484 16.66 -0.17 -15.52
C MET A 484 17.75 0.89 -15.44
N SER A 485 17.43 2.10 -14.99
CA SER A 485 18.44 3.15 -14.81
C SER A 485 19.49 2.76 -13.76
N TYR A 486 19.08 2.14 -12.65
CA TYR A 486 20.01 1.63 -11.64
C TYR A 486 20.97 0.59 -12.22
N ILE A 487 20.44 -0.39 -12.94
CA ILE A 487 21.24 -1.45 -13.56
C ILE A 487 22.21 -0.84 -14.57
N ILE A 488 21.74 0.02 -15.46
CA ILE A 488 22.58 0.63 -16.51
C ILE A 488 23.70 1.47 -15.89
N ILE A 489 23.37 2.39 -14.98
CA ILE A 489 24.37 3.31 -14.39
C ILE A 489 25.41 2.52 -13.59
N ASN A 490 24.98 1.65 -12.68
CA ASN A 490 25.91 0.90 -11.84
C ASN A 490 26.75 -0.11 -12.63
N THR A 491 26.18 -0.73 -13.68
CA THR A 491 26.92 -1.65 -14.54
C THR A 491 27.96 -0.92 -15.38
N LEU A 492 27.63 0.25 -15.93
CA LEU A 492 28.59 1.07 -16.68
C LEU A 492 29.74 1.54 -15.81
N VAL A 493 29.46 2.01 -14.59
CA VAL A 493 30.51 2.38 -13.62
C VAL A 493 31.44 1.20 -13.34
N PHE A 494 30.88 0.01 -13.10
CA PHE A 494 31.67 -1.20 -12.88
C PHE A 494 32.54 -1.59 -14.08
N ILE A 495 32.01 -1.46 -15.30
CA ILE A 495 32.76 -1.74 -16.54
C ILE A 495 33.92 -0.74 -16.70
N VAL A 496 33.69 0.55 -16.50
CA VAL A 496 34.72 1.60 -16.63
C VAL A 496 35.84 1.40 -15.62
N GLU A 497 35.50 1.06 -14.39
CA GLU A 497 36.49 0.75 -13.35
C GLU A 497 37.35 -0.47 -13.73
N LYS A 498 36.70 -1.55 -14.17
CA LYS A 498 37.39 -2.78 -14.58
C LYS A 498 38.26 -2.56 -15.80
N ALA A 499 37.79 -1.79 -16.78
CA ALA A 499 38.54 -1.45 -17.99
C ALA A 499 39.71 -0.50 -17.72
N SER A 500 39.57 0.40 -16.74
CA SER A 500 40.62 1.36 -16.35
C SER A 500 41.63 0.83 -15.33
N GLY A 501 41.45 -0.41 -14.86
CA GLY A 501 42.28 -0.98 -13.80
C GLY A 501 42.17 -0.22 -12.48
N GLY A 502 41.00 0.37 -12.20
CA GLY A 502 40.75 1.18 -11.00
C GLY A 502 41.25 2.62 -11.06
N ARG A 503 41.72 3.12 -12.22
CA ARG A 503 42.17 4.52 -12.37
C ARG A 503 41.02 5.52 -12.41
N PHE A 504 39.86 5.12 -12.92
CA PHE A 504 38.67 5.97 -12.97
C PHE A 504 37.58 5.41 -12.04
N VAL A 505 37.45 6.04 -10.88
CA VAL A 505 36.42 5.73 -9.88
C VAL A 505 35.55 6.98 -9.70
N PRO A 506 34.21 6.86 -9.73
CA PRO A 506 33.34 8.01 -9.48
C PRO A 506 33.51 8.53 -8.05
N ALA A 507 33.35 9.84 -7.88
CA ALA A 507 33.35 10.47 -6.57
C ALA A 507 32.26 9.86 -5.66
N ASN A 508 32.55 9.75 -4.37
CA ASN A 508 31.65 9.23 -3.33
C ASN A 508 31.17 7.78 -3.56
N LYS A 509 31.97 6.94 -4.25
CA LYS A 509 31.63 5.52 -4.41
C LYS A 509 31.56 4.76 -3.08
N GLU A 510 32.35 5.17 -2.08
CA GLU A 510 32.34 4.57 -0.74
C GLU A 510 31.00 4.75 -0.02
N ASP A 511 30.27 5.81 -0.36
CA ASP A 511 28.94 6.09 0.19
C ASP A 511 27.84 5.27 -0.49
N LYS A 512 28.13 4.44 -1.50
CA LYS A 512 27.13 3.66 -2.24
C LYS A 512 26.34 2.73 -1.30
N ASP A 513 25.03 2.61 -1.54
CA ASP A 513 24.22 1.65 -0.80
C ASP A 513 24.78 0.23 -0.97
N PRO A 514 25.08 -0.50 0.12
CA PRO A 514 25.65 -1.83 0.04
C PRO A 514 24.65 -2.78 -0.60
N TRP A 515 24.92 -3.15 -1.85
CA TRP A 515 24.13 -4.10 -2.62
C TRP A 515 24.99 -5.29 -3.01
N THR A 516 24.57 -6.49 -2.61
CA THR A 516 25.24 -7.74 -3.00
C THR A 516 24.25 -8.69 -3.67
N TYR A 517 24.65 -9.23 -4.81
CA TYR A 517 23.92 -10.31 -5.48
C TYR A 517 23.97 -11.62 -4.67
N ARG A 518 24.99 -11.79 -3.81
CA ARG A 518 25.12 -12.94 -2.90
C ARG A 518 24.47 -12.61 -1.57
N ILE A 519 23.16 -12.76 -1.54
CA ILE A 519 22.36 -12.47 -0.36
C ILE A 519 22.61 -13.55 0.72
N PRO A 520 23.07 -13.18 1.94
CA PRO A 520 23.19 -14.12 3.06
C PRO A 520 21.80 -14.73 3.38
N GLY A 521 21.72 -16.06 3.41
CA GLY A 521 20.47 -16.81 3.58
C GLY A 521 20.00 -17.58 2.34
N GLY A 522 20.60 -17.35 1.16
CA GLY A 522 20.36 -18.06 -0.11
C GLY A 522 18.91 -18.06 -0.63
N LEU A 523 18.65 -18.82 -1.70
CA LEU A 523 17.38 -18.76 -2.47
C LEU A 523 16.18 -19.38 -1.75
N ARG A 524 16.39 -20.48 -1.02
CA ARG A 524 15.30 -21.25 -0.38
C ARG A 524 15.20 -20.95 1.12
N PRO A 525 13.99 -20.76 1.67
CA PRO A 525 13.74 -20.57 3.08
C PRO A 525 14.32 -21.73 3.90
N PRO A 526 14.70 -21.48 5.16
CA PRO A 526 15.25 -22.53 6.02
C PRO A 526 14.32 -23.74 6.18
N TRP A 527 13.01 -23.51 6.27
CA TRP A 527 12.02 -24.58 6.40
C TRP A 527 11.92 -25.44 5.13
N VAL A 528 11.99 -24.84 3.93
CA VAL A 528 12.00 -25.56 2.64
C VAL A 528 13.25 -26.41 2.50
N ARG A 529 14.41 -25.89 2.90
CA ARG A 529 15.66 -26.67 2.92
C ARG A 529 15.56 -27.87 3.86
N ARG A 530 14.91 -27.70 5.02
CA ARG A 530 14.72 -28.78 6.00
C ARG A 530 13.72 -29.82 5.52
N LEU A 531 12.63 -29.41 4.87
CA LEU A 531 11.67 -30.30 4.25
C LEU A 531 12.32 -31.13 3.14
N MET A 532 13.11 -30.48 2.26
CA MET A 532 13.90 -31.14 1.23
C MET A 532 15.00 -32.05 1.79
N ALA A 533 15.53 -31.72 2.98
CA ALA A 533 16.49 -32.55 3.72
C ALA A 533 15.82 -33.65 4.58
N GLY A 534 14.49 -33.84 4.47
CA GLY A 534 13.76 -34.90 5.17
C GLY A 534 13.62 -34.73 6.69
N LYS A 535 13.88 -33.54 7.24
CA LYS A 535 13.76 -33.30 8.69
C LYS A 535 12.29 -33.21 9.09
N LYS A 536 11.87 -34.04 10.05
CA LYS A 536 10.49 -34.06 10.59
C LYS A 536 10.08 -32.78 11.32
N GLN A 537 11.01 -31.90 11.69
CA GLN A 537 10.73 -30.60 12.34
C GLN A 537 11.03 -29.45 11.38
N PHE A 538 10.52 -29.51 10.15
CA PHE A 538 10.78 -28.47 9.16
C PHE A 538 10.04 -27.15 9.47
N TRP A 539 8.95 -27.21 10.24
CA TRP A 539 8.07 -26.08 10.56
C TRP A 539 8.53 -25.19 11.74
N ILE A 540 9.47 -25.66 12.57
CA ILE A 540 9.98 -24.89 13.73
C ILE A 540 10.91 -23.79 13.21
N SER A 541 10.86 -22.55 13.70
CA SER A 541 11.79 -21.51 13.25
C SER A 541 13.24 -21.85 13.64
N ASP A 542 14.27 -21.50 12.85
CA ASP A 542 15.70 -21.78 13.19
C ASP A 542 16.04 -21.21 14.59
N ASP A 543 15.42 -20.07 14.83
CA ASP A 543 15.36 -19.27 16.03
C ASP A 543 14.81 -19.94 17.31
N GLU A 544 13.95 -20.95 17.18
CA GLU A 544 13.40 -21.74 18.31
C GLU A 544 14.27 -22.96 18.64
N MET A 545 15.15 -23.40 17.73
CA MET A 545 16.05 -24.53 17.98
C MET A 545 17.35 -24.11 18.68
N ASP A 546 17.83 -22.88 18.46
CA ASP A 546 19.13 -22.45 18.97
C ASP A 546 19.13 -22.07 20.47
N GLY A 547 17.97 -21.90 21.11
CA GLY A 547 17.86 -21.78 22.58
C GLY A 547 18.65 -20.62 23.22
N VAL A 548 19.13 -19.64 22.44
CA VAL A 548 20.03 -18.59 22.96
C VAL A 548 19.24 -17.50 23.70
N PRO A 549 19.49 -17.26 25.00
CA PRO A 549 18.89 -16.15 25.73
C PRO A 549 19.45 -14.80 25.24
N ALA A 550 18.58 -13.81 25.10
CA ALA A 550 18.87 -12.51 24.49
C ALA A 550 19.95 -11.65 25.21
N GLY A 551 20.37 -12.03 26.43
CA GLY A 551 21.42 -11.32 27.18
C GLY A 551 22.82 -11.55 26.61
N GLU A 552 23.15 -12.79 26.25
CA GLU A 552 24.52 -13.15 25.81
C GLU A 552 24.82 -12.80 24.35
N VAL A 553 23.79 -12.54 23.53
CA VAL A 553 23.97 -12.10 22.13
C VAL A 553 24.56 -10.69 22.07
N THR A 554 24.43 -9.90 23.14
CA THR A 554 24.94 -8.52 23.18
C THR A 554 26.39 -8.47 23.65
N GLU A 555 26.79 -9.35 24.57
CA GLU A 555 28.18 -9.44 25.07
C GLU A 555 29.11 -10.26 24.16
N ARG A 556 28.65 -11.38 23.56
CA ARG A 556 29.49 -12.10 22.57
C ARG A 556 29.69 -11.33 21.26
N LYS A 557 28.86 -10.32 20.97
CA LYS A 557 28.98 -9.48 19.77
C LYS A 557 30.02 -8.37 19.91
N SER A 558 30.43 -8.00 21.13
CA SER A 558 31.49 -7.02 21.36
C SER A 558 32.89 -7.63 21.44
N GLU A 559 33.02 -8.93 21.72
CA GLU A 559 34.36 -9.57 21.83
C GLU A 559 34.91 -10.04 20.48
N HIS A 560 34.07 -10.22 19.46
CA HIS A 560 34.51 -10.69 18.13
C HIS A 560 34.77 -9.55 17.12
N SER A 561 34.76 -8.29 17.58
CA SER A 561 35.03 -7.10 16.75
C SER A 561 36.50 -6.66 16.72
N ASP A 562 37.40 -7.29 17.48
CA ASP A 562 38.80 -6.84 17.63
C ASP A 562 39.86 -7.90 17.25
N GLU A 563 39.68 -8.64 16.16
CA GLU A 563 40.81 -9.33 15.50
C GLU A 563 40.85 -9.03 13.99
N PRO A 564 41.87 -8.32 13.48
CA PRO A 564 42.10 -8.19 12.06
C PRO A 564 42.63 -9.51 11.49
N ALA A 565 41.95 -10.05 10.48
CA ALA A 565 42.42 -11.19 9.71
C ALA A 565 43.72 -10.85 8.96
N GLU A 566 44.81 -11.56 9.27
CA GLU A 566 46.07 -11.54 8.52
C GLU A 566 45.87 -11.92 7.04
N PRO A 567 46.52 -11.24 6.09
CA PRO A 567 46.58 -11.70 4.70
C PRO A 567 47.72 -12.70 4.53
N ALA A 568 47.38 -13.95 4.21
CA ALA A 568 48.33 -14.94 3.72
C ALA A 568 48.62 -14.69 2.21
N ASP A 569 49.89 -14.94 1.86
CA ASP A 569 50.48 -15.05 0.52
C ASP A 569 51.04 -13.78 -0.14
N ALA A 570 52.24 -13.41 0.32
CA ALA A 570 53.25 -12.72 -0.45
C ALA A 570 54.12 -13.72 -1.23
N GLU A 571 54.10 -13.68 -2.56
CA GLU A 571 55.11 -14.33 -3.41
C GLU A 571 55.90 -13.29 -4.23
N LYS A 572 57.06 -12.94 -3.67
CA LYS A 572 58.36 -12.62 -4.28
C LYS A 572 58.42 -11.92 -5.65
N ARG A 573 58.93 -10.68 -5.66
CA ARG A 573 59.84 -10.18 -6.71
C ARG A 573 61.00 -9.39 -6.08
N PRO A 574 62.27 -9.65 -6.43
CA PRO A 574 63.42 -9.04 -5.79
C PRO A 574 63.79 -7.66 -6.36
N GLU A 575 64.45 -6.89 -5.51
CA GLU A 575 64.98 -5.54 -5.62
C GLU A 575 65.96 -5.28 -6.77
N LYS A 576 66.08 -3.99 -7.15
CA LYS A 576 67.32 -3.20 -7.33
C LYS A 576 66.95 -1.74 -7.63
N ILE A 577 67.09 -0.81 -6.68
CA ILE A 577 68.22 0.13 -6.47
C ILE A 577 68.54 0.99 -7.72
N ALA A 578 68.06 2.23 -7.74
CA ALA A 578 68.82 3.47 -7.58
C ALA A 578 67.86 4.68 -7.59
#